data_AF-A0A3N4M336-F1
#
_entry.id   AF-A0A3N4M336-F1
#
_cell.length_a   1.000
_cell.length_b   1.000
_cell.length_c   1.000
_cell.angle_alpha   90.00
_cell.angle_beta   90.00
_cell.angle_gamma   90.00
#
_symmetry.space_group_name_H-M   'P 1'
#
loop_
_entity.id
_entity.type
_entity.pdbx_description
1 polymer ?
#
loop_
_entity_poly.entity_id
_entity_poly.type
_entity_poly.pdbx_seq_one_letter_code
_entity_poly.pdbx_strand_id
1 'polypeptide(L)'
;MSNRKDEEALRASDPAYPKTESNVIGGHKATISNPRTSEEAKQHSREVLEQLHGGGETAHSAPEGEKDHGNVKRGLKATISNQFVSDEAKERAKERLETGDY
;
A
#
# COMPACT_ATOMS: atom_id res chain seq x y z
N MET A 1 11.01 -8.32 -51.15
CA MET A 1 11.55 -7.52 -50.04
C MET A 1 10.46 -6.55 -49.62
N SER A 2 9.57 -6.97 -48.71
CA SER A 2 8.49 -6.10 -48.24
C SER A 2 9.01 -5.11 -47.21
N ASN A 3 8.65 -3.85 -47.40
CA ASN A 3 9.13 -2.72 -46.65
C ASN A 3 8.76 -2.83 -45.16
N ARG A 4 9.78 -2.75 -44.30
CA ARG A 4 9.72 -2.77 -42.83
C ARG A 4 9.39 -1.39 -42.21
N LYS A 5 8.82 -0.46 -42.98
CA LYS A 5 8.70 0.95 -42.56
C LYS A 5 7.29 1.40 -42.16
N ASP A 6 6.31 0.50 -42.20
CA ASP A 6 4.92 0.85 -41.92
C ASP A 6 4.43 0.31 -40.55
N GLU A 7 5.36 -0.05 -39.64
CA GLU A 7 5.04 -0.53 -38.27
C GLU A 7 5.30 0.50 -37.16
N GLU A 8 5.76 1.72 -37.48
CA GLU A 8 6.17 2.71 -36.46
C GLU A 8 5.08 3.76 -36.12
N ALA A 9 3.84 3.60 -36.61
CA ALA A 9 2.80 4.63 -36.48
C ALA A 9 1.57 4.23 -35.64
N LEU A 10 1.59 3.10 -34.93
CA LEU A 10 0.43 2.58 -34.18
C LEU A 10 0.63 2.41 -32.67
N ARG A 11 1.65 3.05 -32.08
CA ARG A 11 1.97 2.87 -30.65
C ARG A 11 1.59 4.07 -29.77
N ALA A 12 0.56 4.81 -30.15
CA ALA A 12 0.06 5.96 -29.38
C ALA A 12 -1.36 5.77 -28.81
N SER A 13 -2.01 4.64 -29.06
CA SER A 13 -3.40 4.41 -28.63
C SER A 13 -3.69 2.97 -28.23
N ASP A 14 -2.73 2.24 -27.66
CA ASP A 14 -2.98 0.91 -27.11
C ASP A 14 -3.66 1.03 -25.72
N PRO A 15 -4.94 0.63 -25.56
CA PRO A 15 -5.63 0.60 -24.26
C PRO A 15 -5.16 -0.58 -23.37
N ALA A 16 -4.07 -1.26 -23.74
CA ALA A 16 -3.66 -2.55 -23.18
C ALA A 16 -2.77 -2.46 -21.91
N TYR A 17 -2.57 -1.28 -21.34
CA TYR A 17 -1.98 -1.14 -20.00
C TYR A 17 -3.00 -0.46 -19.07
N PRO A 18 -3.82 -1.24 -18.33
CA PRO A 18 -4.67 -0.64 -17.31
C PRO A 18 -3.76 0.08 -16.32
N LYS A 19 -3.98 1.38 -16.15
CA LYS A 19 -3.29 2.15 -15.13
C LYS A 19 -3.76 1.59 -13.78
N THR A 20 -2.94 0.71 -13.21
CA THR A 20 -3.28 0.08 -11.93
C THR A 20 -3.36 1.14 -10.84
N GLU A 21 -4.23 0.94 -9.87
CA GLU A 21 -4.39 1.85 -8.72
C GLU A 21 -3.03 2.11 -8.05
N SER A 22 -2.16 1.10 -7.98
CA SER A 22 -0.78 1.21 -7.50
C SER A 22 0.05 2.26 -8.27
N ASN A 23 -0.11 2.33 -9.60
CA ASN A 23 0.60 3.32 -10.43
C ASN A 23 0.07 4.73 -10.20
N VAL A 24 -1.24 4.88 -9.95
CA VAL A 24 -1.86 6.17 -9.62
C VAL A 24 -1.39 6.66 -8.25
N ILE A 25 -1.42 5.79 -7.25
CA ILE A 25 -0.95 6.06 -5.89
C ILE A 25 0.53 6.46 -5.90
N GLY A 26 1.37 5.72 -6.64
CA GLY A 26 2.79 6.03 -6.79
C GLY A 26 3.03 7.42 -7.39
N GLY A 27 2.24 7.80 -8.40
CA GLY A 27 2.32 9.13 -9.02
C GLY A 27 1.99 10.27 -8.05
N HIS A 28 0.91 10.17 -7.30
CA HIS A 28 0.55 11.20 -6.32
C HIS A 28 1.55 11.29 -5.15
N LYS A 29 2.10 10.15 -4.70
CA LYS A 29 3.19 10.14 -3.72
C LYS A 29 4.44 10.86 -4.25
N ALA A 30 4.80 10.66 -5.51
CA ALA A 30 5.90 11.36 -6.15
C ALA A 30 5.66 12.87 -6.24
N THR A 31 4.43 13.30 -6.56
CA THR A 31 4.05 14.72 -6.58
C THR A 31 4.24 15.38 -5.21
N ILE A 32 3.87 14.69 -4.12
CA ILE A 32 4.03 15.20 -2.75
C ILE A 32 5.51 15.33 -2.36
N SER A 33 6.35 14.36 -2.74
CA SER A 33 7.78 14.35 -2.39
C SER A 33 8.63 15.26 -3.26
N ASN A 34 8.14 15.70 -4.43
CA ASN A 34 8.91 16.53 -5.34
C ASN A 34 9.03 17.97 -4.80
N PRO A 35 10.23 18.49 -4.51
CA PRO A 35 10.39 19.86 -4.01
C PRO A 35 10.03 20.93 -5.06
N ARG A 36 9.93 20.56 -6.34
CA ARG A 36 9.58 21.46 -7.45
C ARG A 36 8.08 21.56 -7.74
N THR A 37 7.23 20.82 -7.02
CA THR A 37 5.76 20.92 -7.18
C THR A 37 5.21 22.01 -6.29
N SER A 38 4.13 22.65 -6.73
CA SER A 38 3.43 23.68 -5.94
C SER A 38 2.72 23.05 -4.75
N GLU A 39 2.51 23.84 -3.69
CA GLU A 39 1.80 23.40 -2.50
C GLU A 39 0.35 22.98 -2.80
N GLU A 40 -0.33 23.69 -3.69
CA GLU A 40 -1.68 23.34 -4.16
C GLU A 40 -1.70 21.96 -4.83
N ALA A 41 -0.71 21.64 -5.66
CA ALA A 41 -0.61 20.34 -6.33
C ALA A 41 -0.30 19.20 -5.34
N LYS A 42 0.49 19.48 -4.30
CA LYS A 42 0.75 18.53 -3.21
C LYS A 42 -0.50 18.29 -2.38
N GLN A 43 -1.25 19.34 -2.04
CA GLN A 43 -2.49 19.22 -1.29
C GLN A 43 -3.52 18.39 -2.06
N HIS A 44 -3.75 18.71 -3.33
CA HIS A 44 -4.65 17.94 -4.18
C HIS A 44 -4.22 16.47 -4.29
N SER A 45 -2.92 16.20 -4.41
CA SER A 45 -2.40 14.83 -4.43
C SER A 45 -2.62 14.08 -3.11
N ARG A 46 -2.61 14.78 -1.96
CA ARG A 46 -2.95 14.18 -0.66
C ARG A 46 -4.43 13.84 -0.58
N GLU A 47 -5.32 14.74 -1.00
CA GLU A 47 -6.77 14.52 -1.01
C GLU A 47 -7.16 13.35 -1.92
N VAL A 48 -6.54 13.23 -3.10
CA VAL A 48 -6.77 12.10 -4.01
C VAL A 48 -6.26 10.80 -3.40
N LEU A 49 -5.08 10.80 -2.76
CA LEU A 49 -4.59 9.62 -2.05
C LEU A 49 -5.51 9.24 -0.89
N GLU A 50 -6.02 10.19 -0.13
CA GLU A 50 -6.96 9.95 0.97
C GLU A 50 -8.28 9.37 0.45
N GLN A 51 -8.81 9.88 -0.66
CA GLN A 51 -10.01 9.31 -1.30
C GLN A 51 -9.78 7.89 -1.83
N LEU A 52 -8.61 7.65 -2.45
CA LEU A 52 -8.23 6.32 -2.97
C LEU A 52 -8.00 5.30 -1.84
N HIS A 53 -7.43 5.71 -0.71
CA HIS A 53 -7.27 4.86 0.47
C HIS A 53 -8.52 4.84 1.38
N GLY A 54 -9.42 5.81 1.24
CA GLY A 54 -10.62 6.01 2.05
C GLY A 54 -11.79 5.08 1.70
N GLY A 55 -11.63 4.24 0.68
CA GLY A 55 -12.53 3.10 0.39
C GLY A 55 -12.22 1.84 1.21
N GLY A 56 -11.19 1.86 2.06
CA GLY A 56 -10.83 0.76 2.93
C GLY A 56 -9.88 1.22 4.02
N GLU A 57 -10.45 1.67 5.14
CA GLU A 57 -9.92 1.59 6.50
C GLU A 57 -8.50 1.00 6.65
N THR A 58 -7.50 1.76 6.22
CA THR A 58 -6.11 1.53 6.58
C THR A 58 -5.54 2.87 6.96
N ALA A 59 -5.72 3.17 8.25
CA ALA A 59 -5.10 4.28 8.95
C ALA A 59 -3.58 4.24 8.74
N HIS A 60 -3.10 5.02 7.77
CA HIS A 60 -1.71 5.45 7.72
C HIS A 60 -1.65 6.93 8.07
N SER A 61 -2.11 7.22 9.28
CA SER A 61 -1.78 8.41 10.07
C SER A 61 -2.12 8.12 11.54
N ALA A 62 -1.62 7.00 12.08
CA ALA A 62 -1.48 6.89 13.52
C ALA A 62 -0.20 7.68 13.90
N PRO A 63 -0.27 8.64 14.83
CA PRO A 63 0.92 9.30 15.34
C PRO A 63 1.89 8.25 15.91
N GLU A 64 3.16 8.48 15.65
CA GLU A 64 4.31 7.75 16.15
C GLU A 64 4.20 7.51 17.67
N GLY A 65 3.62 6.39 18.09
CA GLY A 65 3.44 6.07 19.50
C GLY A 65 2.33 5.08 19.83
N GLU A 66 1.28 5.00 19.01
CA GLU A 66 0.12 4.15 19.29
C GLU A 66 0.10 2.97 18.31
N LYS A 67 0.67 1.83 18.73
CA LYS A 67 0.58 0.59 17.94
C LYS A 67 -0.89 0.22 17.82
N ASP A 68 -1.43 0.21 16.61
CA ASP A 68 -2.76 -0.31 16.36
C ASP A 68 -2.87 -1.73 16.94
N HIS A 69 -3.55 -1.87 18.07
CA HIS A 69 -3.78 -3.16 18.73
C HIS A 69 -4.33 -4.21 17.75
N GLY A 70 -5.11 -3.78 16.73
CA GLY A 70 -5.57 -4.63 15.64
C GLY A 70 -4.44 -5.21 14.78
N ASN A 71 -3.41 -4.43 14.47
CA ASN A 71 -2.25 -4.90 13.71
C ASN A 71 -1.40 -5.86 14.53
N VAL A 72 -1.21 -5.58 15.83
CA VAL A 72 -0.47 -6.48 16.74
C VAL A 72 -1.22 -7.81 16.90
N LYS A 73 -2.55 -7.79 17.13
CA LYS A 73 -3.39 -9.00 17.17
C LYS A 73 -3.27 -9.85 15.91
N ARG A 74 -3.31 -9.21 14.73
CA ARG A 74 -3.17 -9.89 13.43
C ARG A 74 -1.81 -10.56 13.32
N GLY A 75 -0.73 -9.88 13.73
CA GLY A 75 0.62 -10.45 13.78
C GLY A 75 0.71 -11.67 14.70
N LEU A 76 0.20 -11.56 15.93
CA LEU A 76 0.19 -12.69 16.88
C LEU A 76 -0.61 -13.88 16.35
N LYS A 77 -1.74 -13.65 15.68
CA LYS A 77 -2.52 -14.71 15.03
C LYS A 77 -1.75 -15.38 13.89
N ALA A 78 -0.99 -14.61 13.11
CA ALA A 78 -0.14 -15.17 12.05
C ALA A 78 0.96 -16.07 12.63
N THR A 79 1.59 -15.67 13.74
CA THR A 79 2.56 -16.47 14.48
C THR A 79 1.98 -17.83 14.89
N ILE A 80 0.78 -17.85 15.45
CA ILE A 80 0.09 -19.08 15.86
C ILE A 80 -0.16 -20.03 14.68
N SER A 81 -0.55 -19.49 13.52
CA SER A 81 -0.85 -20.30 12.32
C SER A 81 0.38 -20.77 11.54
N ASN A 82 1.55 -20.19 11.78
CA ASN A 82 2.73 -20.48 10.97
C ASN A 82 3.39 -21.80 11.39
N GLN A 83 3.42 -22.78 10.48
CA GLN A 83 4.05 -24.09 10.71
C GLN A 83 5.57 -24.00 10.99
N PHE A 84 6.23 -22.93 10.54
CA PHE A 84 7.68 -22.71 10.71
C PHE A 84 8.04 -21.95 11.99
N VAL A 85 7.05 -21.66 12.84
CA VAL A 85 7.25 -21.06 14.17
C VAL A 85 7.26 -22.16 15.22
N SER A 86 8.12 -22.03 16.23
CA SER A 86 8.21 -22.97 17.35
C SER A 86 6.94 -22.97 18.21
N ASP A 87 6.68 -24.09 18.87
CA ASP A 87 5.48 -24.22 19.72
C ASP A 87 5.50 -23.25 20.90
N GLU A 88 6.67 -23.01 21.51
CA GLU A 88 6.84 -22.00 22.57
C GLU A 88 6.44 -20.59 22.09
N ALA A 89 6.85 -20.19 20.89
CA ALA A 89 6.51 -18.87 20.34
C ALA A 89 5.02 -18.76 20.02
N LYS A 90 4.37 -19.86 19.60
CA LYS A 90 2.91 -19.90 19.38
C LYS A 90 2.14 -19.80 20.69
N GLU A 91 2.58 -20.48 21.74
CA GLU A 91 1.95 -20.39 23.07
C GLU A 91 2.04 -18.98 23.64
N ARG A 92 3.22 -18.35 23.59
CA ARG A 92 3.39 -16.94 24.02
C ARG A 92 2.49 -15.99 23.23
N ALA A 93 2.37 -16.20 21.91
CA ALA A 93 1.50 -15.38 21.08
C ALA A 93 0.03 -15.56 21.43
N LYS A 94 -0.37 -16.80 21.78
CA LYS A 94 -1.72 -17.12 22.22
C LYS A 94 -2.04 -16.49 23.58
N GLU A 95 -1.14 -16.62 24.55
CA GLU A 95 -1.28 -16.01 25.89
C GLU A 95 -1.50 -14.51 25.78
N ARG A 96 -0.68 -13.80 24.99
CA ARG A 96 -0.82 -12.35 24.77
C ARG A 96 -2.16 -11.96 24.12
N LEU A 97 -2.70 -12.80 23.23
CA LEU A 97 -4.03 -12.58 22.66
C LEU A 97 -5.14 -12.75 23.69
N GLU A 98 -4.99 -13.72 24.60
CA GLU A 98 -5.96 -14.01 25.67
C GLU A 98 -5.93 -12.95 26.78
N THR A 99 -4.75 -12.50 27.19
CA THR A 99 -4.58 -11.50 28.25
C THR A 99 -4.84 -10.07 27.77
N GLY A 100 -4.82 -9.82 26.47
CA GLY A 100 -4.94 -8.47 25.93
C GLY A 100 -3.63 -7.69 25.88
N ASP A 101 -2.49 -8.34 26.15
CA ASP A 101 -1.16 -7.70 26.28
C ASP A 101 -0.45 -7.53 24.93
N TYR A 102 -0.94 -6.60 24.12
CA TYR A 102 -0.43 -6.27 22.78
C TYR A 102 -0.48 -4.78 22.47
#